data_AF-A0A955MWJ7-F1
#
_entry.id   AF-A0A955MWJ7-F1
#
_cell.length_a   1.000
_cell.length_b   1.000
_cell.length_c   1.000
_cell.angle_alpha   90.00
_cell.angle_beta   90.00
_cell.angle_gamma   90.00
#
_symmetry.space_group_name_H-M   'P 1'
#
loop_
_entity.id
_entity.type
_entity.pdbx_description
1 polymer ?
#
loop_
_entity_poly.entity_id
_entity_poly.type
_entity_poly.pdbx_seq_one_letter_code
_entity_poly.pdbx_strand_id
1 'polypeptide(L)'
;MIFYWRDLPPRLRALAGFGFAIVLFQWWALPWIPADFGETWLWSLNPARFFPLGFRIAFPLILLFVPISKASSMRVWRGFPPLLAATLSIALAGVAFWALRVRTLELGDAKLILDHFLSLNTFASVREPLESILHTEFARILFYGWGVHPQTSFQIQSCLIGVFTLALCAWGILRTRGVEEFRPWLALVFLIGPIHLFFGYIEWYTQLAAGILIFEVFALLHWKTGSGLWIALVGLIFACCSHLVGFALVPAAVWLILATQKGSRRWVDCLTFLVLLFVSVGFTLWWIKSSIEFDASVEATSNLFATLLPLMREDNPNNPPGSW
;
A
#
# COMPACT_ATOMS: atom_id res chain seq x y z
N MET A 1 2.82 -17.16 22.43
CA MET A 1 2.07 -15.91 22.67
C MET A 1 2.57 -15.13 23.88
N ILE A 2 2.59 -15.71 25.09
CA ILE A 2 2.85 -14.97 26.34
C ILE A 2 4.22 -14.29 26.39
N PHE A 3 5.25 -14.85 25.75
CA PHE A 3 6.63 -14.41 25.98
C PHE A 3 7.08 -13.12 25.27
N TYR A 4 6.48 -12.74 24.14
CA TYR A 4 6.96 -11.55 23.39
C TYR A 4 6.36 -10.24 23.86
N TRP A 5 5.17 -10.32 24.46
CA TRP A 5 4.41 -9.16 24.90
C TRP A 5 4.50 -8.95 26.39
N ARG A 6 5.04 -9.93 27.15
CA ARG A 6 5.10 -9.90 28.61
C ARG A 6 5.70 -8.61 29.15
N ASP A 7 6.70 -8.09 28.45
CA ASP A 7 7.48 -6.93 28.86
C ASP A 7 6.87 -5.61 28.36
N LEU A 8 5.80 -5.64 27.54
CA LEU A 8 5.10 -4.43 27.14
C LEU A 8 4.17 -3.92 28.25
N PRO A 9 4.04 -2.57 28.37
CA PRO A 9 3.00 -1.95 29.19
C PRO A 9 1.61 -2.56 28.93
N PRO A 10 0.75 -2.73 29.95
CA PRO A 10 -0.57 -3.34 29.80
C PRO A 10 -1.42 -2.76 28.66
N ARG A 11 -1.36 -1.43 28.47
CA ARG A 11 -2.10 -0.74 27.39
C ARG A 11 -1.61 -1.15 25.99
N LEU A 12 -0.30 -1.25 25.80
CA LEU A 12 0.28 -1.69 24.53
C LEU A 12 0.02 -3.17 24.28
N ARG A 13 0.00 -4.01 25.31
CA ARG A 13 -0.42 -5.42 25.20
C ARG A 13 -1.87 -5.55 24.75
N ALA A 14 -2.78 -4.78 25.34
CA ALA A 14 -4.20 -4.82 25.00
C ALA A 14 -4.43 -4.40 23.55
N LEU A 15 -3.82 -3.28 23.13
CA LEU A 15 -3.90 -2.80 21.77
C LEU A 15 -3.28 -3.78 20.75
N ALA A 16 -2.13 -4.36 21.07
CA ALA A 16 -1.52 -5.40 20.27
C ALA A 16 -2.40 -6.65 20.15
N GLY A 17 -3.01 -7.08 21.26
CA GLY A 17 -3.97 -8.18 21.27
C GLY A 17 -5.22 -7.88 20.44
N PHE A 18 -5.68 -6.63 20.44
CA PHE A 18 -6.78 -6.20 19.59
C PHE A 18 -6.41 -6.21 18.10
N GLY A 19 -5.26 -5.62 17.73
CA GLY A 19 -4.77 -5.69 16.34
C GLY A 19 -4.55 -7.13 15.88
N PHE A 20 -4.04 -8.00 16.77
CA PHE A 20 -3.91 -9.43 16.52
C PHE A 20 -5.27 -10.08 16.21
N ALA A 21 -6.27 -9.80 17.04
CA ALA A 21 -7.62 -10.32 16.84
C ALA A 21 -8.21 -9.84 15.51
N ILE A 22 -7.98 -8.58 15.12
CA ILE A 22 -8.38 -8.05 13.81
C ILE A 22 -7.73 -8.84 12.68
N VAL A 23 -6.40 -9.04 12.74
CA VAL A 23 -5.69 -9.79 11.70
C VAL A 23 -6.22 -11.21 11.60
N LEU A 24 -6.36 -11.93 12.72
CA LEU A 24 -6.90 -13.28 12.69
C LEU A 24 -8.34 -13.31 12.16
N PHE A 25 -9.14 -12.33 12.56
CA PHE A 25 -10.51 -12.22 12.07
C PHE A 25 -10.55 -12.01 10.55
N GLN A 26 -9.80 -11.03 10.03
CA GLN A 26 -9.71 -10.74 8.60
C GLN A 26 -9.13 -11.91 7.78
N TRP A 27 -8.10 -12.59 8.30
CA TRP A 27 -7.41 -13.63 7.55
C TRP A 27 -8.01 -15.02 7.70
N TRP A 28 -8.68 -15.32 8.82
CA TRP A 28 -9.17 -16.67 9.13
C TRP A 28 -10.65 -16.77 9.42
N ALA A 29 -11.36 -15.72 9.80
CA ALA A 29 -12.80 -15.79 10.04
C ALA A 29 -13.58 -15.29 8.83
N LEU A 30 -13.19 -14.11 8.32
CA LEU A 30 -13.85 -13.45 7.20
C LEU A 30 -13.88 -14.28 5.90
N PRO A 31 -12.82 -15.05 5.53
CA PRO A 31 -12.85 -15.89 4.32
C PRO A 31 -13.89 -17.01 4.32
N TRP A 32 -14.47 -17.34 5.47
CA TRP A 32 -15.51 -18.38 5.60
C TRP A 32 -16.93 -17.82 5.61
N ILE A 33 -17.09 -16.49 5.61
CA ILE A 33 -18.40 -15.89 5.42
C ILE A 33 -18.91 -16.28 4.01
N PRO A 34 -20.17 -16.72 3.87
CA PRO A 34 -20.73 -17.13 2.58
C PRO A 34 -20.50 -16.11 1.47
N ALA A 35 -20.27 -16.63 0.26
CA ALA A 35 -19.93 -15.85 -0.94
C ALA A 35 -20.93 -14.73 -1.21
N ASP A 36 -22.21 -15.04 -1.00
CA ASP A 36 -23.36 -14.17 -1.26
C ASP A 36 -23.31 -12.86 -0.45
N PHE A 37 -22.66 -12.89 0.73
CA PHE A 37 -22.42 -11.72 1.58
C PHE A 37 -21.02 -11.13 1.37
N GLY A 38 -20.04 -12.00 1.04
CA GLY A 38 -18.65 -11.63 0.87
C GLY A 38 -18.32 -10.89 -0.43
N GLU A 39 -18.99 -11.24 -1.53
CA GLU A 39 -18.73 -10.68 -2.87
C GLU A 39 -19.35 -9.31 -3.07
N THR A 40 -20.48 -9.03 -2.43
CA THR A 40 -21.20 -7.75 -2.53
C THR A 40 -20.74 -6.72 -1.50
N TRP A 41 -20.58 -7.10 -0.23
CA TRP A 41 -20.38 -6.12 0.86
C TRP A 41 -18.97 -6.07 1.45
N LEU A 42 -18.19 -7.14 1.32
CA LEU A 42 -16.94 -7.31 2.08
C LEU A 42 -15.71 -7.57 1.21
N TRP A 43 -15.78 -7.33 -0.10
CA TRP A 43 -14.65 -7.62 -1.00
C TRP A 43 -13.37 -6.87 -0.59
N SER A 44 -13.48 -5.63 -0.12
CA SER A 44 -12.37 -4.84 0.44
C SER A 44 -11.93 -5.30 1.83
N LEU A 45 -12.81 -5.99 2.57
CA LEU A 45 -12.56 -6.47 3.92
C LEU A 45 -12.01 -7.90 3.93
N ASN A 46 -12.19 -8.68 2.85
CA ASN A 46 -11.81 -10.09 2.73
C ASN A 46 -10.78 -10.42 1.63
N PRO A 47 -9.70 -9.63 1.45
CA PRO A 47 -8.69 -9.92 0.42
C PRO A 47 -7.99 -11.27 0.67
N ALA A 48 -8.00 -11.75 1.92
CA ALA A 48 -7.41 -13.03 2.30
C ALA A 48 -8.02 -14.22 1.55
N ARG A 49 -9.33 -14.19 1.21
CA ARG A 49 -10.06 -15.29 0.56
C ARG A 49 -9.43 -15.73 -0.78
N PHE A 50 -8.75 -14.81 -1.46
CA PHE A 50 -8.13 -15.03 -2.77
C PHE A 50 -6.74 -15.67 -2.70
N PHE A 51 -6.21 -15.87 -1.49
CA PHE A 51 -4.94 -16.57 -1.31
C PHE A 51 -5.14 -18.08 -1.05
N PRO A 52 -4.17 -18.92 -1.43
CA PRO A 52 -4.18 -20.34 -1.07
C PRO A 52 -4.34 -20.53 0.44
N LEU A 53 -5.13 -21.53 0.87
CA LEU A 53 -5.42 -21.78 2.29
C LEU A 53 -4.16 -21.89 3.14
N GLY A 54 -3.14 -22.60 2.63
CA GLY A 54 -1.86 -22.73 3.32
C GLY A 54 -1.19 -21.37 3.58
N PHE A 55 -1.27 -20.42 2.63
CA PHE A 55 -0.76 -19.08 2.81
C PHE A 55 -1.60 -18.27 3.80
N ARG A 56 -2.94 -18.32 3.69
CA ARG A 56 -3.85 -17.65 4.64
C ARG A 56 -3.57 -18.03 6.09
N ILE A 57 -3.21 -19.28 6.33
CA ILE A 57 -2.86 -19.77 7.66
C ILE A 57 -1.41 -19.38 8.00
N ALA A 58 -0.45 -19.76 7.15
CA ALA A 58 0.97 -19.62 7.45
C ALA A 58 1.43 -18.16 7.53
N PHE A 59 0.92 -17.26 6.69
CA PHE A 59 1.39 -15.87 6.62
C PHE A 59 1.14 -15.07 7.90
N PRO A 60 -0.10 -14.97 8.43
CA PRO A 60 -0.31 -14.33 9.72
C PRO A 60 0.45 -15.07 10.81
N LEU A 61 0.50 -16.42 10.80
CA LEU A 61 1.31 -17.15 11.79
C LEU A 61 2.79 -16.73 11.73
N ILE A 62 3.39 -16.64 10.55
CA ILE A 62 4.79 -16.23 10.39
C ILE A 62 4.97 -14.82 10.94
N LEU A 63 4.14 -13.86 10.56
CA LEU A 63 4.28 -12.48 11.02
C LEU A 63 4.00 -12.31 12.53
N LEU A 64 3.18 -13.18 13.11
CA LEU A 64 2.82 -13.19 14.53
C LEU A 64 3.83 -13.95 15.41
N PHE A 65 4.42 -15.03 14.89
CA PHE A 65 5.25 -15.96 15.65
C PHE A 65 6.73 -15.89 15.30
N VAL A 66 7.10 -15.33 14.15
CA VAL A 66 8.48 -14.98 13.83
C VAL A 66 8.70 -13.54 14.27
N PRO A 67 9.41 -13.32 15.38
CA PRO A 67 9.82 -11.98 15.72
C PRO A 67 10.76 -11.54 14.61
N ILE A 68 10.45 -10.45 13.91
CA ILE A 68 11.32 -9.86 12.91
C ILE A 68 12.74 -9.66 13.50
N SER A 69 12.83 -9.40 14.81
CA SER A 69 14.09 -9.30 15.56
C SER A 69 14.86 -10.61 15.78
N LYS A 70 14.18 -11.76 15.78
CA LYS A 70 14.82 -13.09 15.81
C LYS A 70 14.95 -13.71 14.42
N ALA A 71 14.25 -13.20 13.40
CA ALA A 71 14.43 -13.61 12.00
C ALA A 71 15.88 -13.40 11.55
N SER A 72 16.48 -12.25 11.88
CA SER A 72 17.91 -11.99 11.67
C SER A 72 18.85 -12.90 12.48
N SER A 73 18.34 -13.51 13.55
CA SER A 73 19.07 -14.46 14.40
C SER A 73 18.82 -15.93 14.03
N MET A 74 17.93 -16.21 13.07
CA MET A 74 17.63 -17.58 12.63
C MET A 74 18.92 -18.21 12.11
N ARG A 75 19.18 -19.47 12.54
CA ARG A 75 20.39 -20.21 12.15
C ARG A 75 20.61 -20.24 10.63
N VAL A 76 19.52 -20.24 9.86
CA VAL A 76 19.54 -20.24 8.39
C VAL A 76 20.33 -19.06 7.80
N TRP A 77 20.28 -17.88 8.44
CA TRP A 77 20.94 -16.67 7.94
C TRP A 77 22.33 -16.44 8.53
N ARG A 78 22.70 -17.13 9.61
CA ARG A 78 24.00 -16.94 10.30
C ARG A 78 25.21 -17.34 9.46
N GLY A 79 25.01 -18.17 8.42
CA GLY A 79 26.08 -18.60 7.51
C GLY A 79 26.34 -17.63 6.36
N PHE A 80 25.51 -16.60 6.16
CA PHE A 80 25.63 -15.69 5.02
C PHE A 80 26.14 -14.30 5.45
N PRO A 81 26.93 -13.61 4.62
CA PRO A 81 27.23 -12.19 4.80
C PRO A 81 25.94 -11.36 4.91
N PRO A 82 25.88 -10.31 5.75
CA PRO A 82 24.66 -9.54 5.98
C PRO A 82 24.02 -8.97 4.71
N LEU A 83 24.85 -8.49 3.77
CA LEU A 83 24.38 -7.98 2.48
C LEU A 83 23.71 -9.08 1.66
N LEU A 84 24.34 -10.26 1.57
CA LEU A 84 23.79 -11.40 0.83
C LEU A 84 22.48 -11.88 1.46
N ALA A 85 22.42 -11.98 2.80
CA ALA A 85 21.19 -12.35 3.51
C ALA A 85 20.05 -11.35 3.23
N ALA A 86 20.35 -10.04 3.19
CA ALA A 86 19.38 -9.01 2.85
C ALA A 86 18.91 -9.14 1.39
N THR A 87 19.84 -9.28 0.44
CA THR A 87 19.51 -9.48 -0.99
C THR A 87 18.65 -10.72 -1.20
N LEU A 88 19.01 -11.84 -0.57
CA LEU A 88 18.22 -13.08 -0.65
C LEU A 88 16.83 -12.91 -0.03
N SER A 89 16.71 -12.19 1.09
CA SER A 89 15.41 -11.92 1.71
C SER A 89 14.50 -11.07 0.82
N ILE A 90 15.06 -10.04 0.18
CA ILE A 90 14.35 -9.18 -0.78
C ILE A 90 13.93 -9.98 -2.01
N ALA A 91 14.83 -10.81 -2.55
CA ALA A 91 14.54 -11.69 -3.68
C ALA A 91 13.42 -12.69 -3.35
N LEU A 92 13.48 -13.32 -2.17
CA LEU A 92 12.44 -14.23 -1.70
C LEU A 92 11.10 -13.52 -1.52
N ALA A 93 11.08 -12.28 -1.03
CA ALA A 93 9.86 -11.49 -0.94
C ALA A 93 9.27 -11.22 -2.34
N GLY A 94 10.10 -10.88 -3.32
CA GLY A 94 9.65 -10.71 -4.72
C GLY A 94 9.08 -11.99 -5.32
N VAL A 95 9.76 -13.13 -5.10
CA VAL A 95 9.25 -14.44 -5.52
C VAL A 95 7.92 -14.75 -4.83
N ALA A 96 7.78 -14.45 -3.53
CA ALA A 96 6.55 -14.67 -2.79
C ALA A 96 5.40 -13.81 -3.32
N PHE A 97 5.62 -12.49 -3.51
CA PHE A 97 4.62 -11.58 -4.08
C PHE A 97 4.15 -12.06 -5.46
N TRP A 98 5.08 -12.49 -6.32
CA TRP A 98 4.75 -12.97 -7.65
C TRP A 98 4.04 -14.33 -7.68
N ALA A 99 4.53 -15.29 -6.90
CA ALA A 99 4.00 -16.65 -6.87
C ALA A 99 2.58 -16.69 -6.30
N LEU A 100 2.33 -15.85 -5.30
CA LEU A 100 1.04 -15.73 -4.60
C LEU A 100 0.19 -14.59 -5.15
N ARG A 101 0.53 -14.05 -6.32
CA ARG A 101 -0.19 -12.92 -6.88
C ARG A 101 -1.67 -13.23 -7.08
N VAL A 102 -2.49 -12.22 -6.92
CA VAL A 102 -3.92 -12.24 -7.23
C VAL A 102 -4.09 -12.49 -8.74
N ARG A 103 -4.81 -13.55 -9.08
CA ARG A 103 -5.07 -13.93 -10.49
C ARG A 103 -6.50 -13.65 -10.96
N THR A 104 -7.41 -13.42 -10.04
CA THR A 104 -8.79 -13.04 -10.37
C THR A 104 -8.89 -11.55 -10.63
N LEU A 105 -9.82 -11.17 -11.50
CA LEU A 105 -10.19 -9.78 -11.79
C LEU A 105 -11.52 -9.38 -11.12
N GLU A 106 -12.09 -10.28 -10.31
CA GLU A 106 -13.36 -10.07 -9.60
C GLU A 106 -13.21 -9.22 -8.33
N LEU A 107 -11.99 -8.79 -8.03
CA LEU A 107 -11.68 -7.98 -6.87
C LEU A 107 -11.75 -6.49 -7.22
N GLY A 108 -12.65 -5.77 -6.55
CA GLY A 108 -12.76 -4.32 -6.64
C GLY A 108 -12.93 -3.84 -8.08
N ASP A 109 -12.20 -2.79 -8.42
CA ASP A 109 -12.28 -2.16 -9.73
C ASP A 109 -11.32 -2.80 -10.75
N ALA A 110 -10.69 -3.94 -10.45
CA ALA A 110 -9.65 -4.56 -11.28
C ALA A 110 -10.06 -4.73 -12.75
N LYS A 111 -11.30 -5.18 -13.01
CA LYS A 111 -11.82 -5.32 -14.39
C LYS A 111 -11.99 -3.97 -15.06
N LEU A 112 -12.59 -3.00 -14.37
CA LEU A 112 -12.77 -1.63 -14.89
C LEU A 112 -11.40 -1.03 -15.24
N ILE A 113 -10.44 -1.12 -14.32
CA ILE A 113 -9.07 -0.64 -14.51
C ILE A 113 -8.43 -1.30 -15.72
N LEU A 114 -8.57 -2.63 -15.84
CA LEU A 114 -7.97 -3.36 -16.94
C LEU A 114 -8.61 -3.03 -18.28
N ASP A 115 -9.94 -2.88 -18.35
CA ASP A 115 -10.65 -2.49 -19.58
C ASP A 115 -10.15 -1.13 -20.10
N HIS A 116 -9.84 -0.20 -19.19
CA HIS A 116 -9.26 1.09 -19.55
C HIS A 116 -7.79 0.94 -19.98
N PHE A 117 -7.02 0.05 -19.33
CA PHE A 117 -5.62 -0.24 -19.65
C PHE A 117 -5.42 -0.96 -20.99
N LEU A 118 -6.33 -1.86 -21.35
CA LEU A 118 -6.26 -2.64 -22.57
C LEU A 118 -6.35 -1.76 -23.82
N SER A 119 -7.00 -0.60 -23.70
CA SER A 119 -7.03 0.38 -24.78
C SER A 119 -5.65 0.98 -25.07
N LEU A 120 -4.69 0.92 -24.13
CA LEU A 120 -3.37 1.59 -24.14
C LEU A 120 -3.41 3.10 -24.41
N ASN A 121 -4.60 3.66 -24.50
CA ASN A 121 -4.85 5.09 -24.54
C ASN A 121 -4.52 5.65 -23.17
N THR A 122 -3.99 6.88 -23.14
CA THR A 122 -3.55 7.53 -21.92
C THR A 122 -4.75 7.78 -21.02
N PHE A 123 -5.05 6.85 -20.12
CA PHE A 123 -6.07 7.03 -19.10
C PHE A 123 -5.40 7.48 -17.81
N ALA A 124 -5.73 8.69 -17.33
CA ALA A 124 -5.44 9.06 -15.95
C ALA A 124 -6.73 9.18 -15.18
N SER A 125 -6.75 8.49 -14.05
CA SER A 125 -7.66 8.86 -13.00
C SER A 125 -7.18 10.15 -12.35
N VAL A 126 -8.05 11.15 -12.30
CA VAL A 126 -7.81 12.39 -11.53
C VAL A 126 -7.72 12.08 -10.03
N ARG A 127 -8.37 11.00 -9.57
CA ARG A 127 -8.35 10.58 -8.17
C ARG A 127 -7.02 9.92 -7.80
N GLU A 128 -6.43 9.17 -8.74
CA GLU A 128 -5.18 8.43 -8.54
C GLU A 128 -4.10 8.79 -9.58
N PRO A 129 -3.59 10.04 -9.54
CA PRO A 129 -2.93 10.64 -10.68
C PRO A 129 -1.56 10.04 -10.98
N LEU A 130 -0.65 9.94 -10.01
CA LEU A 130 0.65 9.32 -10.23
C LEU A 130 0.54 7.81 -10.51
N GLU A 131 -0.43 7.14 -9.89
CA GLU A 131 -0.59 5.70 -10.04
C GLU A 131 -1.00 5.34 -11.47
N SER A 132 -1.99 6.07 -12.00
CA SER A 132 -2.44 5.90 -13.38
C SER A 132 -1.37 6.19 -14.43
N ILE A 133 -0.58 7.26 -14.26
CA ILE A 133 0.54 7.55 -15.16
C ILE A 133 1.56 6.41 -15.14
N LEU A 134 2.07 6.07 -13.95
CA LEU A 134 3.17 5.12 -13.85
C LEU A 134 2.75 3.73 -14.33
N HIS A 135 1.55 3.26 -13.99
CA HIS A 135 1.06 1.99 -14.51
C HIS A 135 0.89 2.01 -16.03
N THR A 136 0.31 3.08 -16.59
CA THR A 136 0.04 3.15 -18.03
C THR A 136 1.34 3.18 -18.83
N GLU A 137 2.29 4.04 -18.43
CA GLU A 137 3.57 4.14 -19.12
C GLU A 137 4.41 2.87 -18.96
N PHE A 138 4.40 2.26 -17.77
CA PHE A 138 5.09 0.99 -17.57
C PHE A 138 4.48 -0.14 -18.42
N ALA A 139 3.15 -0.23 -18.48
CA ALA A 139 2.46 -1.20 -19.32
C ALA A 139 2.75 -0.96 -20.81
N ARG A 140 2.78 0.31 -21.25
CA ARG A 140 3.12 0.70 -22.63
C ARG A 140 4.53 0.28 -23.01
N ILE A 141 5.51 0.59 -22.15
CA ILE A 141 6.91 0.20 -22.34
C ILE A 141 7.04 -1.32 -22.43
N LEU A 142 6.38 -2.05 -21.53
CA LEU A 142 6.46 -3.51 -21.51
C LEU A 142 5.73 -4.17 -22.70
N PHE A 143 4.59 -3.63 -23.11
CA PHE A 143 3.81 -4.13 -24.23
C PHE A 143 4.52 -3.89 -25.56
N TYR A 144 4.94 -2.66 -25.86
CA TYR A 144 5.61 -2.36 -27.13
C TYR A 144 7.05 -2.88 -27.18
N GLY A 145 7.74 -2.96 -26.04
CA GLY A 145 9.11 -3.47 -25.98
C GLY A 145 9.21 -4.99 -26.00
N TRP A 146 8.30 -5.70 -25.31
CA TRP A 146 8.42 -7.14 -25.07
C TRP A 146 7.11 -7.93 -25.28
N GLY A 147 6.02 -7.31 -25.73
CA GLY A 147 4.74 -7.98 -25.94
C GLY A 147 4.05 -8.42 -24.64
N VAL A 148 4.42 -7.85 -23.50
CA VAL A 148 3.85 -8.23 -22.20
C VAL A 148 2.43 -7.68 -22.07
N HIS A 149 1.48 -8.56 -21.74
CA HIS A 149 0.09 -8.19 -21.56
C HIS A 149 -0.10 -7.12 -20.45
N PRO A 150 -0.94 -6.08 -20.63
CA PRO A 150 -1.10 -5.00 -19.66
C PRO A 150 -1.42 -5.45 -18.23
N GLN A 151 -2.26 -6.48 -18.09
CA GLN A 151 -2.55 -7.10 -16.78
C GLN A 151 -1.27 -7.60 -16.08
N THR A 152 -0.38 -8.24 -16.84
CA THR A 152 0.88 -8.78 -16.32
C THR A 152 1.83 -7.64 -15.96
N SER A 153 1.86 -6.58 -16.77
CA SER A 153 2.64 -5.38 -16.48
C SER A 153 2.20 -4.71 -15.17
N PHE A 154 0.90 -4.59 -14.94
CA PHE A 154 0.35 -4.07 -13.68
C PHE A 154 0.78 -4.94 -12.49
N GLN A 155 0.60 -6.25 -12.61
CA GLN A 155 1.02 -7.22 -11.58
C GLN A 155 2.50 -7.12 -11.24
N ILE A 156 3.37 -7.02 -12.26
CA ILE A 156 4.81 -6.86 -12.10
C ILE A 156 5.10 -5.60 -11.30
N GLN A 157 4.50 -4.46 -11.70
CA GLN A 157 4.73 -3.19 -11.04
C GLN A 157 4.28 -3.20 -9.58
N SER A 158 3.09 -3.72 -9.28
CA SER A 158 2.61 -3.81 -7.90
C SER A 158 3.52 -4.66 -7.03
N CYS A 159 4.02 -5.79 -7.56
CA CYS A 159 5.01 -6.62 -6.88
C CYS A 159 6.33 -5.87 -6.65
N LEU A 160 6.85 -5.16 -7.65
CA LEU A 160 8.10 -4.39 -7.54
C LEU A 160 7.98 -3.27 -6.51
N ILE A 161 6.87 -2.54 -6.49
CA ILE A 161 6.57 -1.53 -5.46
C ILE A 161 6.56 -2.16 -4.07
N GLY A 162 5.92 -3.33 -3.94
CA GLY A 162 5.91 -4.09 -2.69
C GLY A 162 7.31 -4.48 -2.21
N VAL A 163 8.12 -5.04 -3.10
CA VAL A 163 9.52 -5.43 -2.79
C VAL A 163 10.32 -4.21 -2.33
N PHE A 164 10.24 -3.12 -3.07
CA PHE A 164 10.95 -1.87 -2.75
C PHE A 164 10.51 -1.32 -1.40
N THR A 165 9.20 -1.23 -1.17
CA THR A 165 8.61 -0.75 0.09
C THR A 165 9.08 -1.61 1.26
N LEU A 166 9.00 -2.93 1.13
CA LEU A 166 9.43 -3.87 2.18
C LEU A 166 10.92 -3.71 2.48
N ALA A 167 11.77 -3.62 1.46
CA ALA A 167 13.21 -3.45 1.62
C ALA A 167 13.54 -2.13 2.36
N LEU A 168 12.92 -1.03 1.94
CA LEU A 168 13.16 0.29 2.52
C LEU A 168 12.63 0.37 3.95
N CYS A 169 11.44 -0.16 4.21
CA CYS A 169 10.86 -0.24 5.55
C CYS A 169 11.69 -1.13 6.48
N ALA A 170 12.12 -2.30 6.02
CA ALA A 170 12.99 -3.18 6.78
C ALA A 170 14.29 -2.48 7.18
N TRP A 171 14.92 -1.76 6.25
CA TRP A 171 16.11 -0.96 6.54
C TRP A 171 15.85 0.14 7.58
N GLY A 172 14.73 0.86 7.49
CA GLY A 172 14.32 1.87 8.49
C GLY A 172 14.12 1.26 9.89
N ILE A 173 13.42 0.12 9.95
CA ILE A 173 13.15 -0.62 11.20
C ILE A 173 14.43 -1.16 11.85
N LEU A 174 15.37 -1.65 11.04
CA LEU A 174 16.65 -2.16 11.55
C LEU A 174 17.52 -1.05 12.14
N ARG A 175 17.35 0.20 11.68
CA ARG A 175 18.04 1.38 12.23
C ARG A 175 17.40 1.92 13.49
N THR A 176 16.16 1.54 13.80
CA THR A 176 15.49 1.89 15.05
C THR A 176 15.93 0.91 16.15
N ARG A 177 17.09 1.19 16.78
CA ARG A 177 17.54 0.45 17.98
C ARG A 177 16.62 0.77 19.17
N GLY A 178 16.30 -0.24 19.98
CA GLY A 178 15.52 -0.07 21.23
C GLY A 178 14.00 0.14 21.04
N VAL A 179 13.46 -0.20 19.87
CA VAL A 179 12.05 0.10 19.51
C VAL A 179 11.21 -1.17 19.41
N GLU A 180 11.52 -2.12 20.29
CA GLU A 180 10.88 -3.45 20.34
C GLU A 180 9.37 -3.36 20.56
N GLU A 181 8.91 -2.30 21.21
CA GLU A 181 7.51 -2.00 21.48
C GLU A 181 6.69 -1.58 20.23
N PHE A 182 7.33 -1.04 19.18
CA PHE A 182 6.63 -0.60 17.96
C PHE A 182 6.74 -1.60 16.79
N ARG A 183 7.67 -2.55 16.84
CA ARG A 183 7.81 -3.60 15.79
C ARG A 183 6.52 -4.38 15.53
N PRO A 184 5.72 -4.73 16.55
CA PRO A 184 4.49 -5.45 16.31
C PRO A 184 3.40 -4.58 15.69
N TRP A 185 3.39 -3.27 15.97
CA TRP A 185 2.50 -2.32 15.32
C TRP A 185 2.78 -2.21 13.83
N LEU A 186 4.06 -2.13 13.47
CA LEU A 186 4.46 -2.18 12.07
C LEU A 186 4.03 -3.47 11.40
N ALA A 187 4.23 -4.63 12.04
CA ALA A 187 3.72 -5.90 11.53
C ALA A 187 2.20 -5.89 11.35
N LEU A 188 1.45 -5.26 12.27
CA LEU A 188 -0.01 -5.10 12.16
C LEU A 188 -0.42 -4.17 11.01
N VAL A 189 0.28 -3.06 10.79
CA VAL A 189 0.03 -2.18 9.63
C VAL A 189 0.28 -2.92 8.31
N PHE A 190 1.32 -3.76 8.26
CA PHE A 190 1.56 -4.67 7.13
C PHE A 190 0.51 -5.80 7.02
N LEU A 191 -0.28 -6.10 8.04
CA LEU A 191 -1.21 -7.25 8.05
C LEU A 191 -2.68 -6.87 7.84
N ILE A 192 -3.09 -5.69 8.27
CA ILE A 192 -4.51 -5.32 8.40
C ILE A 192 -5.13 -4.78 7.10
N GLY A 193 -4.30 -4.31 6.15
CA GLY A 193 -4.83 -3.65 4.95
C GLY A 193 -4.02 -3.92 3.69
N PRO A 194 -3.03 -3.07 3.37
CA PRO A 194 -2.57 -2.89 2.01
C PRO A 194 -1.68 -4.01 1.45
N ILE A 195 -1.23 -4.98 2.23
CA ILE A 195 -0.20 -5.92 1.76
C ILE A 195 -0.66 -6.76 0.56
N HIS A 196 -1.97 -7.01 0.44
CA HIS A 196 -2.53 -7.67 -0.74
C HIS A 196 -2.32 -6.86 -2.04
N LEU A 197 -2.22 -5.53 -1.96
CA LEU A 197 -1.87 -4.65 -3.09
C LEU A 197 -0.51 -5.05 -3.71
N PHE A 198 0.42 -5.51 -2.88
CA PHE A 198 1.75 -5.93 -3.33
C PHE A 198 1.79 -7.31 -3.97
N PHE A 199 0.71 -8.11 -3.89
CA PHE A 199 0.60 -9.40 -4.55
C PHE A 199 -0.03 -9.25 -5.94
N GLY A 200 0.42 -8.29 -6.73
CA GLY A 200 -0.09 -8.08 -8.09
C GLY A 200 -1.59 -7.74 -8.16
N TYR A 201 -2.17 -7.27 -7.06
CA TYR A 201 -3.56 -6.85 -7.08
C TYR A 201 -3.68 -5.57 -7.94
N ILE A 202 -4.71 -5.55 -8.79
CA ILE A 202 -4.93 -4.48 -9.78
C ILE A 202 -5.88 -3.48 -9.15
N GLU A 203 -5.32 -2.46 -8.54
CA GLU A 203 -6.06 -1.45 -7.77
C GLU A 203 -5.24 -0.17 -7.67
N TRP A 204 -5.90 0.98 -7.56
CA TRP A 204 -5.26 2.31 -7.56
C TRP A 204 -4.71 2.78 -6.20
N TYR A 205 -4.33 1.87 -5.32
CA TYR A 205 -3.86 2.21 -3.97
C TYR A 205 -2.48 1.67 -3.65
N THR A 206 -1.81 1.02 -4.60
CA THR A 206 -0.52 0.34 -4.34
C THR A 206 0.57 1.36 -4.00
N GLN A 207 0.60 2.48 -4.70
CA GLN A 207 1.59 3.53 -4.47
C GLN A 207 1.23 4.38 -3.25
N LEU A 208 -0.06 4.65 -3.03
CA LEU A 208 -0.56 5.29 -1.82
C LEU A 208 -0.10 4.51 -0.58
N ALA A 209 -0.37 3.19 -0.55
CA ALA A 209 0.03 2.32 0.53
C ALA A 209 1.55 2.32 0.76
N ALA A 210 2.33 2.22 -0.32
CA ALA A 210 3.79 2.29 -0.25
C ALA A 210 4.27 3.60 0.39
N GLY A 211 3.72 4.75 -0.05
CA GLY A 211 4.08 6.06 0.47
C GLY A 211 3.73 6.23 1.96
N ILE A 212 2.55 5.76 2.38
CA ILE A 212 2.12 5.78 3.79
C ILE A 212 3.07 4.93 4.65
N LEU A 213 3.38 3.70 4.24
CA LEU A 213 4.27 2.81 4.98
C LEU A 213 5.68 3.40 5.13
N ILE A 214 6.21 3.98 4.05
CA ILE A 214 7.51 4.67 4.07
C ILE A 214 7.45 5.87 5.02
N PHE A 215 6.41 6.71 4.94
CA PHE A 215 6.25 7.85 5.84
C PHE A 215 6.23 7.40 7.30
N GLU A 216 5.41 6.43 7.67
CA GLU A 216 5.27 5.97 9.04
C GLU A 216 6.58 5.41 9.62
N VAL A 217 7.26 4.52 8.87
CA VAL A 217 8.53 3.92 9.31
C VAL A 217 9.60 4.98 9.52
N PHE A 218 9.75 5.91 8.57
CA PHE A 218 10.81 6.91 8.63
C PHE A 218 10.47 8.09 9.52
N ALA A 219 9.19 8.40 9.74
CA ALA A 219 8.74 9.35 10.75
C ALA A 219 9.08 8.83 12.15
N LEU A 220 8.84 7.54 12.40
CA LEU A 220 9.22 6.90 13.66
C LEU A 220 10.74 6.85 13.83
N LEU A 221 11.49 6.51 12.76
CA LEU A 221 12.95 6.57 12.78
C LEU A 221 13.41 7.98 13.16
N HIS A 222 12.89 9.00 12.49
CA HIS A 222 13.26 10.38 12.75
C HIS A 222 12.93 10.83 14.17
N TRP A 223 11.76 10.48 14.67
CA TRP A 223 11.37 10.77 16.04
C TRP A 223 12.36 10.18 17.06
N LYS A 224 12.89 8.99 16.81
CA LYS A 224 13.76 8.27 17.75
C LYS A 224 15.24 8.60 17.61
N THR A 225 15.73 8.78 16.38
CA THR A 225 17.17 8.93 16.09
C THR A 225 17.54 10.30 15.55
N GLY A 226 16.57 11.16 15.24
CA GLY A 226 16.79 12.40 14.50
C GLY A 226 17.12 12.19 13.01
N SER A 227 17.17 10.95 12.51
CA SER A 227 17.51 10.63 11.11
C SER A 227 16.34 10.11 10.30
N GLY A 228 16.35 10.29 8.98
CA GLY A 228 15.30 9.75 8.10
C GLY A 228 14.12 10.69 7.80
N LEU A 229 14.14 11.94 8.30
CA LEU A 229 13.07 12.92 8.02
C LEU A 229 12.74 13.01 6.53
N TRP A 230 13.75 13.27 5.68
CA TRP A 230 13.53 13.44 4.25
C TRP A 230 12.98 12.19 3.56
N ILE A 231 13.32 10.99 4.02
CA ILE A 231 12.75 9.75 3.47
C ILE A 231 11.28 9.65 3.86
N ALA A 232 10.91 10.03 5.08
CA ALA A 232 9.52 10.11 5.51
C ALA A 232 8.74 11.08 4.63
N LEU A 233 9.27 12.30 4.45
CA LEU A 233 8.63 13.35 3.65
C LEU A 233 8.50 12.96 2.17
N VAL A 234 9.51 12.30 1.59
CA VAL A 234 9.42 11.75 0.23
C VAL A 234 8.33 10.67 0.14
N GLY A 235 8.23 9.79 1.13
CA GLY A 235 7.13 8.80 1.20
C GLY A 235 5.75 9.46 1.23
N LEU A 236 5.59 10.54 2.00
CA LEU A 236 4.34 11.30 2.05
C LEU A 236 4.05 12.03 0.74
N ILE A 237 5.04 12.68 0.13
CA ILE A 237 4.87 13.34 -1.19
C ILE A 237 4.44 12.30 -2.22
N PHE A 238 5.07 11.13 -2.22
CA PHE A 238 4.69 10.02 -3.08
C PHE A 238 3.22 9.61 -2.85
N ALA A 239 2.80 9.43 -1.59
CA ALA A 239 1.40 9.14 -1.26
C ALA A 239 0.42 10.24 -1.74
N CYS A 240 0.74 11.52 -1.56
CA CYS A 240 -0.11 12.64 -1.99
C CYS A 240 -0.19 12.75 -3.52
N CYS A 241 0.90 12.46 -4.24
CA CYS A 241 0.89 12.41 -5.70
C CYS A 241 0.13 11.17 -6.21
N SER A 242 0.10 10.07 -5.46
CA SER A 242 -0.65 8.87 -5.84
C SER A 242 -2.15 8.99 -5.54
N HIS A 243 -2.54 9.63 -4.45
CA HIS A 243 -3.96 9.79 -4.10
C HIS A 243 -4.21 10.96 -3.13
N LEU A 244 -5.37 11.61 -3.26
CA LEU A 244 -5.85 12.66 -2.35
C LEU A 244 -5.89 12.26 -0.86
N VAL A 245 -6.04 10.98 -0.51
CA VAL A 245 -6.07 10.51 0.88
C VAL A 245 -4.71 10.71 1.55
N GLY A 246 -3.61 10.74 0.78
CA GLY A 246 -2.28 11.05 1.31
C GLY A 246 -2.23 12.41 2.03
N PHE A 247 -3.03 13.39 1.61
CA PHE A 247 -3.06 14.71 2.25
C PHE A 247 -3.54 14.68 3.71
N ALA A 248 -4.30 13.65 4.11
CA ALA A 248 -4.72 13.49 5.50
C ALA A 248 -3.53 13.34 6.46
N LEU A 249 -2.35 12.93 5.98
CA LEU A 249 -1.13 12.78 6.78
C LEU A 249 -0.23 14.03 6.79
N VAL A 250 -0.54 15.07 6.01
CA VAL A 250 0.23 16.32 6.00
C VAL A 250 0.30 16.99 7.37
N PRO A 251 -0.79 17.08 8.16
CA PRO A 251 -0.69 17.60 9.53
C PRO A 251 0.29 16.83 10.41
N ALA A 252 0.37 15.51 10.25
CA ALA A 252 1.32 14.67 10.99
C ALA A 252 2.78 14.96 10.59
N ALA A 253 3.05 15.18 9.30
CA ALA A 253 4.38 15.57 8.83
C ALA A 253 4.80 16.97 9.30
N VAL A 254 3.89 17.95 9.23
CA VAL A 254 4.13 19.30 9.77
C VAL A 254 4.40 19.22 11.27
N TRP A 255 3.58 18.48 12.01
CA TRP A 255 3.80 18.27 13.45
C TRP A 255 5.14 17.59 13.73
N LEU A 256 5.51 16.55 12.98
CA LEU A 256 6.80 15.86 13.11
C LEU A 256 7.96 16.87 12.98
N ILE A 257 7.98 17.69 11.93
CA ILE A 257 9.02 18.70 11.71
C ILE A 257 9.06 19.70 12.87
N LEU A 258 7.91 20.24 13.26
CA LEU A 258 7.82 21.26 14.31
C LEU A 258 8.21 20.73 15.70
N ALA A 259 7.95 19.45 15.97
CA ALA A 259 8.22 18.82 17.25
C ALA A 259 9.67 18.33 17.39
N THR A 260 10.34 17.95 16.28
CA THR A 260 11.70 17.38 16.34
C THR A 260 12.80 18.38 15.97
N GLN A 261 12.52 19.39 15.14
CA GLN A 261 13.51 20.38 14.72
C GLN A 261 13.58 21.57 15.68
N LYS A 262 14.80 22.11 15.87
CA LYS A 262 15.07 23.23 16.78
C LYS A 262 15.43 24.52 16.03
N GLY A 263 15.16 25.66 16.64
CA GLY A 263 15.59 26.97 16.14
C GLY A 263 14.88 27.40 14.84
N SER A 264 15.61 28.08 13.96
CA SER A 264 15.13 28.51 12.64
C SER A 264 14.92 27.34 11.67
N ARG A 265 15.66 26.23 11.87
CA ARG A 265 15.65 25.07 10.99
C ARG A 265 14.27 24.44 10.83
N ARG A 266 13.44 24.41 11.89
CA ARG A 266 12.08 23.86 11.82
C ARG A 266 11.20 24.58 10.80
N TRP A 267 11.36 25.89 10.67
CA TRP A 267 10.57 26.69 9.71
C TRP A 267 11.08 26.53 8.30
N VAL A 268 12.41 26.45 8.13
CA VAL A 268 13.03 26.17 6.83
C VAL A 268 12.62 24.79 6.33
N ASP A 269 12.79 23.73 7.13
CA ASP A 269 12.44 22.36 6.74
C ASP A 269 10.93 22.23 6.45
N CYS A 270 10.07 22.91 7.23
CA CYS A 270 8.62 22.93 7.00
C CYS A 270 8.27 23.64 5.70
N LEU A 271 8.84 24.82 5.44
CA LEU A 271 8.63 25.55 4.20
C LEU A 271 9.14 24.77 2.99
N THR A 272 10.34 24.19 3.08
CA THR A 272 10.91 23.35 2.03
C THR A 272 10.02 22.14 1.75
N PHE A 273 9.52 21.46 2.79
CA PHE A 273 8.56 20.38 2.62
C PHE A 273 7.29 20.82 1.89
N LEU A 274 6.66 21.91 2.33
CA LEU A 274 5.43 22.41 1.70
C LEU A 274 5.67 22.80 0.25
N VAL A 275 6.77 23.51 -0.05
CA VAL A 275 7.15 23.87 -1.43
C VAL A 275 7.33 22.62 -2.28
N LEU A 276 8.09 21.62 -1.80
CA LEU A 276 8.29 20.37 -2.53
C LEU A 276 6.98 19.61 -2.76
N LEU A 277 6.09 19.58 -1.76
CA LEU A 277 4.78 18.96 -1.87
C LEU A 277 3.94 19.64 -2.95
N PHE A 278 3.79 20.98 -2.90
CA PHE A 278 3.00 21.72 -3.87
C PHE A 278 3.59 21.64 -5.29
N VAL A 279 4.92 21.71 -5.43
CA VAL A 279 5.59 21.56 -6.72
C VAL A 279 5.37 20.16 -7.29
N SER A 280 5.52 19.11 -6.47
CA SER A 280 5.36 17.72 -6.93
C SER A 280 3.92 17.40 -7.33
N VAL A 281 2.95 17.83 -6.51
CA VAL A 281 1.52 17.67 -6.80
C VAL A 281 1.14 18.49 -8.03
N GLY A 282 1.56 19.76 -8.09
CA GLY A 282 1.31 20.64 -9.22
C GLY A 282 1.90 20.11 -10.52
N PHE A 283 3.12 19.57 -10.49
CA PHE A 283 3.74 18.90 -11.62
C PHE A 283 2.98 17.64 -12.05
N THR A 284 2.54 16.81 -11.10
CA THR A 284 1.76 15.60 -11.40
C THR A 284 0.44 15.96 -12.10
N LEU A 285 -0.29 16.96 -11.57
CA LEU A 285 -1.53 17.44 -12.17
C LEU A 285 -1.31 18.11 -13.53
N TRP A 286 -0.24 18.90 -13.67
CA TRP A 286 0.14 19.50 -14.94
C TRP A 286 0.46 18.43 -15.99
N TRP A 287 1.25 17.42 -15.63
CA TRP A 287 1.59 16.30 -16.51
C TRP A 287 0.33 15.60 -17.02
N ILE A 288 -0.59 15.27 -16.12
CA ILE A 288 -1.89 14.69 -16.50
C ILE A 288 -2.60 15.58 -17.48
N LYS A 289 -2.74 16.88 -17.17
CA LYS A 289 -3.40 17.81 -18.08
C LYS A 289 -2.72 17.89 -19.45
N SER A 290 -1.39 17.78 -19.51
CA SER A 290 -0.62 17.93 -20.76
C SER A 290 -0.49 16.66 -21.59
N SER A 291 -0.50 15.50 -20.94
CA SER A 291 -0.19 14.21 -21.57
C SER A 291 -1.42 13.35 -21.82
N ILE A 292 -2.57 13.76 -21.26
CA ILE A 292 -3.82 13.02 -21.27
C ILE A 292 -4.87 13.99 -21.80
N GLU A 293 -5.80 13.48 -22.62
CA GLU A 293 -7.01 14.22 -22.96
C GLU A 293 -7.87 14.35 -21.69
N PHE A 294 -7.44 15.23 -20.78
CA PHE A 294 -8.04 15.40 -19.47
C PHE A 294 -9.52 15.74 -19.61
N ASP A 295 -9.85 16.55 -20.60
CA ASP A 295 -11.23 16.90 -20.92
C ASP A 295 -12.03 15.66 -21.34
N ALA A 296 -11.46 14.76 -22.15
CA ALA A 296 -12.10 13.49 -22.53
C ALA A 296 -12.24 12.52 -21.33
N SER A 297 -11.28 12.51 -20.41
CA SER A 297 -11.37 11.68 -19.18
C SER A 297 -12.41 12.20 -18.20
N VAL A 298 -12.51 13.53 -18.03
CA VAL A 298 -13.54 14.18 -17.21
C VAL A 298 -14.91 13.97 -17.84
N GLU A 299 -15.03 14.13 -19.16
CA GLU A 299 -16.25 13.89 -19.91
C GLU A 299 -16.68 12.42 -19.82
N ALA A 300 -15.77 11.46 -20.02
CA ALA A 300 -16.06 10.03 -19.89
C ALA A 300 -16.53 9.66 -18.47
N THR A 301 -15.88 10.22 -17.44
CA THR A 301 -16.28 10.01 -16.04
C THR A 301 -17.65 10.63 -15.77
N SER A 302 -17.90 11.85 -16.27
CA SER A 302 -19.19 12.54 -16.15
C SER A 302 -20.30 11.77 -16.86
N ASN A 303 -20.05 11.24 -18.06
CA ASN A 303 -21.00 10.45 -18.84
C ASN A 303 -21.28 9.10 -18.18
N LEU A 304 -20.26 8.46 -17.59
CA LEU A 304 -20.43 7.25 -16.80
C LEU A 304 -21.35 7.51 -15.60
N PHE A 305 -21.09 8.57 -14.82
CA PHE A 305 -21.97 8.93 -13.71
C PHE A 305 -23.36 9.33 -14.18
N ALA A 306 -23.50 10.08 -15.27
CA ALA A 306 -24.80 10.44 -15.84
C ALA A 306 -25.61 9.21 -16.30
N THR A 307 -24.92 8.15 -16.73
CA THR A 307 -25.53 6.88 -17.16
C THR A 307 -25.84 5.97 -15.96
N LEU A 308 -24.93 5.90 -14.99
CA LEU A 308 -25.07 5.05 -13.81
C LEU A 308 -26.05 5.65 -12.79
N LEU A 309 -26.01 6.96 -12.51
CA LEU A 309 -26.88 7.59 -11.50
C LEU A 309 -28.38 7.27 -11.66
N PRO A 310 -28.97 7.29 -12.87
CA PRO A 310 -30.35 6.87 -13.09
C PRO A 310 -30.57 5.36 -12.91
N LEU A 311 -29.59 4.54 -13.30
CA LEU A 311 -29.56 3.10 -12.98
C LEU A 311 -29.41 2.86 -11.47
N MET A 312 -28.86 3.85 -10.76
CA MET A 312 -28.54 3.80 -9.36
C MET A 312 -29.66 4.22 -8.41
N ARG A 313 -30.79 4.70 -8.94
CA ARG A 313 -31.88 5.18 -8.11
C ARG A 313 -32.70 4.04 -7.50
N GLU A 314 -33.15 4.23 -6.26
CA GLU A 314 -34.06 3.29 -5.58
C GLU A 314 -35.37 3.06 -6.34
N ASP A 315 -35.81 4.02 -7.15
CA ASP A 315 -37.04 3.94 -7.94
C ASP A 315 -36.86 3.26 -9.31
N ASN A 316 -35.64 2.83 -9.67
CA ASN A 316 -35.41 2.13 -10.92
C ASN A 316 -35.88 0.67 -10.82
N PRO A 317 -36.85 0.22 -11.63
CA PRO A 317 -37.36 -1.16 -11.55
C PRO A 317 -36.35 -2.23 -11.99
N ASN A 318 -35.28 -1.83 -12.67
CA ASN A 318 -34.16 -2.70 -13.06
C ASN A 318 -33.01 -2.67 -12.05
N ASN A 319 -33.16 -1.90 -10.97
CA ASN A 319 -32.23 -1.87 -9.85
C ASN A 319 -32.76 -2.81 -8.76
N PRO A 320 -32.24 -4.04 -8.63
CA PRO A 320 -32.68 -4.95 -7.59
C PRO A 320 -32.54 -4.33 -6.19
N PRO A 321 -33.44 -4.63 -5.25
CA PRO A 321 -33.27 -4.20 -3.87
C PRO A 321 -31.93 -4.72 -3.31
N GLY A 322 -31.01 -3.81 -3.02
CA GLY A 322 -29.67 -4.14 -2.50
C GLY A 322 -28.57 -4.34 -3.54
N SER A 323 -28.69 -3.85 -4.79
CA SER A 323 -27.57 -3.82 -5.75
C SER A 323 -26.45 -2.81 -5.43
N TRP A 324 -26.50 -2.16 -4.26
CA TRP A 324 -25.44 -1.27 -3.75
C TRP A 324 -24.91 -1.80 -2.43
#